data_AF-A0A3D1M9F5-F1
#
_entry.id   AF-A0A3D1M9F5-F1
#
_cell.length_a   1.000
_cell.length_b   1.000
_cell.length_c   1.000
_cell.angle_alpha   90.00
_cell.angle_beta   90.00
_cell.angle_gamma   90.00
#
_symmetry.space_group_name_H-M   'P 1'
#
loop_
_entity.id
_entity.type
_entity.pdbx_description
1 polymer ?
#
loop_
_entity_poly.entity_id
_entity_poly.type
_entity_poly.pdbx_seq_one_letter_code
_entity_poly.pdbx_strand_id
1 'polypeptide(L)' 'KIEKMLGYTNLDSEKGFAFFQKFLKDSGILKDLEDAGIKDGDTVRMYGLHFDYYKS' A
#
# COMPACT_ATOMS: atom_id res chain seq x y z
N LYS A 1 -11.68 6.48 1.83
CA LYS A 1 -10.81 7.11 0.79
C LYS A 1 -9.97 6.06 0.06
N ILE A 2 -9.33 5.12 0.78
CA ILE A 2 -8.57 3.99 0.23
C ILE A 2 -9.45 3.05 -0.61
N GLU A 3 -10.60 2.61 -0.11
CA GLU A 3 -11.51 1.70 -0.84
C GLU A 3 -11.94 2.25 -2.20
N LYS A 4 -12.23 3.56 -2.28
CA LYS A 4 -12.52 4.23 -3.55
C LYS A 4 -11.31 4.15 -4.48
N MET A 5 -10.12 4.46 -3.97
CA MET A 5 -8.87 4.40 -4.73
C MET A 5 -8.58 3.00 -5.29
N LEU A 6 -8.76 1.99 -4.47
CA LEU A 6 -8.59 0.58 -4.86
C LEU A 6 -9.64 0.13 -5.88
N GLY A 7 -10.88 0.60 -5.77
CA GLY A 7 -11.95 0.24 -6.69
C GLY A 7 -11.72 0.69 -8.14
N TYR A 8 -10.93 1.74 -8.38
CA TYR A 8 -10.58 2.21 -9.74
C TYR A 8 -9.11 1.98 -10.12
N THR A 9 -8.29 1.42 -9.23
CA THR A 9 -6.88 1.14 -9.52
C THR A 9 -6.73 -0.28 -10.04
N ASN A 10 -6.28 -0.42 -11.29
CA ASN A 10 -5.91 -1.73 -11.84
C ASN A 10 -4.52 -2.13 -11.34
N LEU A 11 -4.48 -2.87 -10.23
CA LEU A 11 -3.23 -3.33 -9.59
C LEU A 11 -2.45 -4.36 -10.43
N ASP A 12 -3.10 -5.03 -11.39
CA ASP A 12 -2.41 -5.94 -12.33
C ASP A 12 -1.61 -5.19 -13.40
N SER A 13 -1.74 -3.86 -13.48
CA SER A 13 -0.99 -3.01 -14.38
C SER A 13 0.15 -2.30 -13.67
N GLU A 14 1.31 -2.16 -14.34
CA GLU A 14 2.47 -1.43 -13.83
C GLU A 14 2.13 0.00 -13.39
N LYS A 15 1.31 0.70 -14.20
CA LYS A 15 0.85 2.07 -13.88
C LYS A 15 -0.03 2.10 -12.65
N GLY A 16 -1.00 1.19 -12.53
CA GLY A 16 -1.88 1.13 -11.37
C GLY A 16 -1.10 0.79 -10.09
N PHE A 17 -0.13 -0.12 -10.18
CA PHE A 17 0.76 -0.43 -9.06
C PHE A 17 1.60 0.78 -8.64
N ALA A 18 2.18 1.53 -9.58
CA ALA A 18 2.93 2.75 -9.26
C ALA A 18 2.04 3.83 -8.61
N PHE A 19 0.80 3.98 -9.07
CA PHE A 19 -0.17 4.88 -8.42
C PHE A 19 -0.50 4.42 -7.00
N PHE A 20 -0.69 3.12 -6.78
CA PHE A 20 -0.94 2.55 -5.46
C PHE A 20 0.22 2.82 -4.49
N GLN A 21 1.46 2.55 -4.91
CA GLN A 21 2.65 2.85 -4.10
C GLN A 21 2.76 4.33 -3.76
N LYS A 22 2.59 5.21 -4.74
CA LYS A 22 2.60 6.67 -4.53
C LYS A 22 1.51 7.09 -3.55
N PHE A 23 0.30 6.53 -3.69
CA PHE A 23 -0.79 6.82 -2.78
C PHE A 23 -0.47 6.41 -1.33
N LEU A 24 0.11 5.22 -1.10
CA LEU A 24 0.50 4.78 0.25
C LEU A 24 1.50 5.75 0.88
N LYS A 25 2.46 6.24 0.09
CA LYS A 25 3.45 7.23 0.52
C LYS A 25 2.81 8.60 0.82
N ASP A 26 2.05 9.13 -0.13
CA ASP A 26 1.47 10.48 -0.04
C ASP A 26 0.39 10.58 1.05
N SER A 27 -0.28 9.47 1.37
CA SER A 27 -1.28 9.40 2.44
C SER A 27 -0.69 9.20 3.84
N GLY A 28 0.62 8.95 3.96
CA GLY A 28 1.29 8.69 5.24
C GLY A 28 1.16 7.25 5.75
N ILE A 29 0.47 6.37 5.02
CA ILE A 29 0.21 4.99 5.45
C ILE A 29 1.51 4.21 5.68
N LEU A 30 2.54 4.40 4.85
CA LEU A 30 3.82 3.72 5.05
C LEU A 30 4.45 4.09 6.40
N LYS A 31 4.29 5.34 6.85
CA LYS A 31 4.76 5.78 8.16
C LYS A 31 3.92 5.16 9.28
N ASP A 32 2.60 5.15 9.13
CA ASP A 32 1.71 4.52 10.11
C ASP A 32 2.01 3.02 10.29
N LEU A 33 2.41 2.33 9.21
CA LEU A 33 2.86 0.94 9.25
C LEU A 33 4.16 0.79 10.04
N GLU A 34 5.16 1.64 9.77
CA GLU A 34 6.42 1.66 10.53
C GLU A 34 6.18 1.96 12.03
N ASP A 35 5.33 2.95 12.34
CA ASP A 35 4.95 3.34 13.70
C ASP A 35 4.16 2.21 14.41
N ALA A 36 3.44 1.39 13.66
CA ALA A 36 2.78 0.17 14.15
C ALA A 36 3.74 -1.03 14.32
N GLY A 37 5.02 -0.87 13.96
CA GLY A 37 6.06 -1.89 14.13
C GLY A 37 6.18 -2.89 12.98
N ILE A 38 5.56 -2.62 11.82
CA ILE A 38 5.75 -3.39 10.58
C ILE A 38 7.20 -3.24 10.11
N LYS A 39 7.76 -4.35 9.63
CA LYS A 39 9.15 -4.45 9.18
C LYS A 39 9.24 -4.96 7.75
N ASP A 40 10.43 -4.83 7.17
CA ASP A 40 10.71 -5.38 5.85
C ASP A 40 10.46 -6.89 5.81
N GLY A 41 9.70 -7.32 4.82
CA GLY A 41 9.26 -8.70 4.64
C GLY A 41 7.98 -9.08 5.39
N ASP A 42 7.39 -8.18 6.18
CA ASP A 42 6.09 -8.44 6.79
C ASP A 42 4.98 -8.32 5.75
N THR A 43 4.02 -9.25 5.83
CA THR A 43 2.80 -9.18 5.01
C THR A 43 1.77 -8.26 5.68
N VAL A 44 1.42 -7.17 5.00
CA VAL A 44 0.39 -6.23 5.43
C VAL A 44 -0.96 -6.67 4.88
N ARG A 45 -1.98 -6.70 5.74
CA ARG A 45 -3.37 -6.95 5.36
C ARG A 45 -4.24 -5.71 5.61
N MET A 46 -4.75 -5.09 4.55
CA MET A 46 -5.60 -3.91 4.67
C MET A 46 -6.61 -3.82 3.53
N TYR A 47 -7.87 -3.51 3.85
CA TYR A 47 -8.93 -3.26 2.87
C TYR A 47 -9.07 -4.36 1.80
N GLY A 48 -8.92 -5.63 2.19
CA GLY A 48 -9.00 -6.78 1.29
C GLY A 48 -7.74 -7.06 0.46
N LEU A 49 -6.72 -6.20 0.55
CA LEU A 49 -5.41 -6.40 -0.08
C LEU A 49 -4.42 -7.02 0.89
N HIS A 50 -3.50 -7.78 0.30
CA HIS A 50 -2.36 -8.37 0.96
C HIS A 50 -1.11 -8.08 0.13
N PHE A 51 -0.09 -7.49 0.74
CA PHE A 51 1.18 -7.22 0.08
C PHE A 51 2.32 -7.33 1.07
N ASP A 52 3.49 -7.67 0.56
CA ASP A 52 4.71 -7.67 1.36
C ASP A 52 5.28 -6.25 1.40
N TYR A 53 5.53 -5.76 2.61
CA TYR A 53 6.10 -4.45 2.82
C TYR A 53 7.62 -4.54 2.75
N TYR A 54 8.22 -3.70 1.89
CA TYR A 54 9.65 -3.51 1.82
C TYR A 54 9.95 -2.02 1.75
N LYS A 55 10.75 -1.53 2.70
CA LYS A 55 11.29 -0.19 2.66
C LYS A 55 12.28 -0.08 1.50
N SER A 56 12.06 0.90 0.63
CA SER A 56 12.95 1.25 -0.49
C SER A 56 13.75 2.51 -0.19
#